data_AF-A0A8T4XSP8-F1
#
_entry.id   AF-A0A8T4XSP8-F1
#
_cell.length_a   1.000
_cell.length_b   1.000
_cell.length_c   1.000
_cell.angle_alpha   90.00
_cell.angle_beta   90.00
_cell.angle_gamma   90.00
#
_symmetry.space_group_name_H-M   'P 1'
#
loop_
_entity.id
_entity.type
_entity.pdbx_description
1 polymer ?
#
loop_
_entity_poly.entity_id
_entity_poly.type
_entity_poly.pdbx_seq_one_letter_code
_entity_poly.pdbx_strand_id
1 'polypeptide(L)'
;MALDQLTSLYIALRVSERMYPRVLVAAPVFYGVVRDQMRHPGSATVEPHVFIDLMVSVCQSLQVRGIDRIVVLNGHGSNRPAVLGAAVRASGELGIRVVPACYWDFIPPEQGIKVLEKSIKGAFCSWGAWIPWLSYTGPWRGIRNLHRPCPVSRTRS
;
A
#
# COMPACT_ATOMS: atom_id res chain seq x y z
N MET A 1 4.52 -7.12 -13.72
CA MET A 1 3.42 -7.16 -12.73
C MET A 1 3.90 -7.09 -11.28
N ALA A 2 4.94 -7.83 -10.87
CA ALA A 2 5.34 -7.91 -9.46
C ALA A 2 5.99 -6.65 -8.87
N LEU A 3 6.48 -5.73 -9.71
CA LEU A 3 7.28 -4.58 -9.27
C LEU A 3 6.53 -3.72 -8.25
N ASP A 4 5.28 -3.40 -8.53
CA ASP A 4 4.45 -2.56 -7.68
C ASP A 4 4.25 -3.17 -6.28
N GLN A 5 4.04 -4.48 -6.19
CA GLN A 5 3.94 -5.16 -4.90
C GLN A 5 5.28 -5.23 -4.18
N LEU A 6 6.38 -5.51 -4.91
CA LEU A 6 7.71 -5.59 -4.32
C LEU A 6 8.20 -4.24 -3.79
N THR A 7 7.91 -3.14 -4.50
CA THR A 7 8.21 -1.79 -4.04
C THR A 7 7.43 -1.44 -2.77
N SER A 8 6.12 -1.70 -2.75
CA SER A 8 5.32 -1.51 -1.54
C SER A 8 5.78 -2.37 -0.37
N LEU A 9 6.08 -3.65 -0.62
CA LEU A 9 6.60 -4.56 0.41
C LEU A 9 7.93 -4.07 0.97
N TYR A 10 8.86 -3.69 0.09
CA TYR A 10 10.15 -3.13 0.51
C TYR A 10 9.94 -1.90 1.39
N ILE A 11 9.13 -0.95 0.97
CA ILE A 11 8.83 0.26 1.77
C ILE A 11 8.20 -0.11 3.12
N ALA A 12 7.21 -1.01 3.13
CA ALA A 12 6.57 -1.48 4.35
C ALA A 12 7.55 -2.13 5.33
N LEU A 13 8.45 -2.99 4.84
CA LEU A 13 9.49 -3.63 5.64
C LEU A 13 10.45 -2.59 6.23
N ARG A 14 10.91 -1.62 5.43
CA ARG A 14 11.79 -0.54 5.92
C ARG A 14 11.11 0.35 6.96
N VAL A 15 9.80 0.57 6.83
CA VAL A 15 9.01 1.29 7.84
C VAL A 15 8.90 0.44 9.11
N SER A 16 8.58 -0.85 8.99
CA SER A 16 8.46 -1.77 10.13
C SER A 16 9.76 -1.90 10.92
N GLU A 17 10.90 -2.05 10.24
CA GLU A 17 12.22 -2.09 10.88
C GLU A 17 12.49 -0.84 11.73
N ARG A 18 12.19 0.35 11.19
CA ARG A 18 12.38 1.63 11.90
C ARG A 18 11.40 1.82 13.05
N MET A 19 10.19 1.29 12.91
CA MET A 19 9.08 1.48 13.85
C MET A 19 8.92 0.30 14.82
N TYR A 20 9.78 -0.72 14.76
CA TYR A 20 9.64 -1.94 15.55
C TYR A 20 9.63 -1.62 17.07
N PRO A 21 8.73 -2.24 17.88
CA PRO A 21 7.75 -3.28 17.52
C PRO A 21 6.34 -2.74 17.18
N ARG A 22 6.18 -1.44 16.89
CA ARG A 22 4.86 -0.81 16.70
C ARG A 22 4.17 -1.13 15.38
N VAL A 23 4.94 -1.44 14.36
CA VAL A 23 4.44 -1.71 13.01
C VAL A 23 4.92 -3.08 12.59
N LEU A 24 3.97 -3.95 12.23
CA LEU A 24 4.21 -5.25 11.67
C LEU A 24 3.74 -5.26 10.21
N VAL A 25 4.37 -6.09 9.39
CA VAL A 25 4.00 -6.26 7.98
C VAL A 25 3.33 -7.62 7.82
N ALA A 26 2.08 -7.61 7.36
CA ALA A 26 1.37 -8.83 6.98
C ALA A 26 1.85 -9.32 5.59
N ALA A 27 1.51 -10.56 5.24
CA ALA A 27 1.79 -11.08 3.91
C ALA A 27 1.18 -10.17 2.82
N PRO A 28 1.93 -9.83 1.77
CA PRO A 28 1.43 -8.95 0.71
C PRO A 28 0.36 -9.65 -0.14
N VAL A 29 -0.58 -8.86 -0.67
CA VAL A 29 -1.56 -9.32 -1.66
C VAL A 29 -1.00 -9.12 -3.06
N PHE A 30 -0.75 -10.22 -3.78
CA PHE A 30 -0.08 -10.21 -5.08
C PHE A 30 -1.00 -9.99 -6.29
N TYR A 31 -2.31 -9.95 -6.08
CA TYR A 31 -3.30 -9.69 -7.15
C TYR A 31 -3.98 -8.34 -6.95
N GLY A 32 -4.47 -7.76 -8.05
CA GLY A 32 -5.13 -6.46 -8.04
C GLY A 32 -6.06 -6.29 -9.21
N VAL A 33 -6.67 -5.10 -9.29
CA VAL A 33 -7.51 -4.66 -10.40
C VAL A 33 -6.61 -4.01 -11.44
N VAL A 34 -6.22 -4.76 -12.47
CA VAL A 34 -5.25 -4.33 -13.50
C VAL A 34 -5.81 -4.46 -14.93
N ARG A 35 -7.11 -4.19 -15.11
CA ARG A 35 -7.82 -4.33 -16.41
C ARG A 35 -7.08 -3.65 -17.56
N ASP A 36 -6.54 -2.45 -17.32
CA ASP A 36 -5.83 -1.66 -18.33
C ASP A 36 -4.53 -2.31 -18.82
N GLN A 37 -4.01 -3.30 -18.09
CA GLN A 37 -2.80 -4.04 -18.41
C GLN A 37 -3.07 -5.44 -18.98
N MET A 38 -4.34 -5.85 -19.12
CA MET A 38 -4.72 -7.20 -19.59
C MET A 38 -4.29 -7.49 -21.04
N ARG A 39 -3.98 -6.45 -21.84
CA ARG A 39 -3.39 -6.61 -23.18
C ARG A 39 -1.96 -7.18 -23.17
N HIS A 40 -1.29 -7.19 -22.02
CA HIS A 40 0.09 -7.66 -21.90
C HIS A 40 0.14 -9.14 -21.50
N PRO A 41 0.90 -9.99 -22.22
CA PRO A 41 1.08 -11.38 -21.85
C PRO A 41 1.58 -11.54 -20.42
N GLY A 42 0.95 -12.44 -19.68
CA GLY A 42 1.26 -12.70 -18.28
C GLY A 42 0.48 -11.84 -17.29
N SER A 43 -0.29 -10.83 -17.73
CA SER A 43 -1.15 -10.05 -16.84
C SER A 43 -2.34 -10.87 -16.30
N ALA A 44 -2.61 -10.73 -15.01
CA ALA A 44 -3.77 -11.34 -14.35
C ALA A 44 -4.47 -10.30 -13.47
N THR A 45 -5.76 -10.08 -13.73
CA THR A 45 -6.60 -9.16 -12.96
C THR A 45 -7.63 -9.91 -12.15
N VAL A 46 -7.97 -9.35 -10.99
CA VAL A 46 -9.12 -9.76 -10.17
C VAL A 46 -10.24 -8.74 -10.38
N GLU A 47 -11.49 -9.20 -10.32
CA GLU A 47 -12.64 -8.30 -10.33
C GLU A 47 -12.64 -7.40 -9.07
N PRO A 48 -13.00 -6.10 -9.17
CA PRO A 48 -12.95 -5.17 -8.05
C PRO A 48 -13.69 -5.65 -6.81
N HIS A 49 -14.86 -6.27 -6.98
CA HIS A 49 -15.63 -6.80 -5.85
C HIS A 49 -14.89 -7.94 -5.14
N VAL A 50 -14.31 -8.88 -5.89
CA VAL A 50 -13.49 -9.98 -5.33
C VAL A 50 -12.25 -9.43 -4.61
N PHE A 51 -11.60 -8.41 -5.18
CA PHE A 51 -10.46 -7.76 -4.52
C PHE A 51 -10.88 -7.10 -3.20
N ILE A 52 -12.03 -6.42 -3.18
CA ILE A 52 -12.59 -5.82 -1.97
C ILE A 52 -12.89 -6.89 -0.92
N ASP A 53 -13.59 -7.96 -1.31
CA ASP A 53 -13.94 -9.09 -0.43
C ASP A 53 -12.69 -9.74 0.18
N LEU A 54 -11.66 -9.98 -0.64
CA LEU A 54 -10.37 -10.49 -0.21
C LEU A 54 -9.74 -9.58 0.86
N MET A 55 -9.68 -8.28 0.60
CA MET A 55 -9.06 -7.32 1.52
C MET A 55 -9.83 -7.22 2.85
N VAL A 56 -11.17 -7.25 2.81
CA VAL A 56 -12.01 -7.27 4.02
C VAL A 56 -11.77 -8.55 4.82
N SER A 57 -11.72 -9.71 4.15
CA SER A 57 -11.44 -11.00 4.80
C SER A 57 -10.06 -11.02 5.47
N VAL A 58 -9.03 -10.47 4.81
CA VAL A 58 -7.70 -10.30 5.42
C VAL A 58 -7.78 -9.40 6.65
N CYS A 59 -8.44 -8.25 6.57
CA CYS A 59 -8.63 -7.35 7.71
C CYS A 59 -9.35 -8.04 8.88
N GLN A 60 -10.38 -8.84 8.60
CA GLN A 60 -11.13 -9.61 9.59
C GLN A 60 -10.21 -10.63 10.30
N SER A 61 -9.38 -11.35 9.55
CA SER A 61 -8.43 -12.31 10.13
C SER A 61 -7.41 -11.67 11.08
N LEU A 62 -7.01 -10.43 10.79
CA LEU A 62 -6.11 -9.64 11.65
C LEU A 62 -6.86 -9.09 12.87
N GLN A 63 -8.10 -8.65 12.67
CA GLN A 63 -8.99 -8.13 13.71
C GLN A 63 -9.28 -9.17 14.80
N VAL A 64 -9.53 -10.43 14.41
CA VAL A 64 -9.72 -11.55 15.36
C VAL A 64 -8.51 -11.76 16.26
N ARG A 65 -7.32 -11.34 15.84
CA ARG A 65 -6.07 -11.40 16.62
C ARG A 65 -5.78 -10.12 17.42
N GLY A 66 -6.76 -9.20 17.50
CA GLY A 66 -6.66 -7.96 18.26
C GLY A 66 -6.02 -6.79 17.52
N ILE A 67 -5.82 -6.88 16.19
CA ILE A 67 -5.30 -5.77 15.39
C ILE A 67 -6.47 -4.85 14.99
N ASP A 68 -6.49 -3.65 15.55
CA ASP A 68 -7.56 -2.66 15.36
C ASP A 68 -7.18 -1.50 14.41
N ARG A 69 -5.93 -1.45 13.96
CA ARG A 69 -5.38 -0.40 13.11
C ARG A 69 -4.57 -0.99 11.96
N ILE A 70 -5.07 -0.82 10.75
CA ILE A 70 -4.50 -1.40 9.53
C ILE A 70 -4.22 -0.27 8.53
N VAL A 71 -3.03 -0.29 7.93
CA VAL A 71 -2.71 0.54 6.76
C VAL A 71 -2.61 -0.38 5.56
N VAL A 72 -3.43 -0.15 4.55
CA VAL A 72 -3.32 -0.84 3.25
C VAL A 72 -2.38 -0.02 2.37
N LEU A 73 -1.11 -0.44 2.30
CA LEU A 73 -0.10 0.22 1.47
C LEU A 73 -0.18 -0.28 0.02
N ASN A 74 -0.73 0.57 -0.84
CA ASN A 74 -0.95 0.29 -2.25
C ASN A 74 0.25 0.69 -3.11
N GLY A 75 0.62 -0.22 -4.02
CA GLY A 75 1.68 -0.04 -5.02
C GLY A 75 1.17 0.26 -6.43
N HIS A 76 -0.14 0.14 -6.67
CA HIS A 76 -0.68 0.12 -8.03
C HIS A 76 -1.79 1.16 -8.26
N GLY A 77 -1.66 1.99 -9.29
CA GLY A 77 -2.57 3.11 -9.55
C GLY A 77 -4.05 2.71 -9.65
N SER A 78 -4.40 1.70 -10.46
CA SER A 78 -5.78 1.28 -10.68
C SER A 78 -6.41 0.55 -9.50
N ASN A 79 -5.62 0.16 -8.48
CA ASN A 79 -6.15 -0.41 -7.24
C ASN A 79 -6.76 0.65 -6.32
N ARG A 80 -6.49 1.95 -6.52
CA ARG A 80 -6.91 3.02 -5.59
C ARG A 80 -8.41 2.97 -5.24
N PRO A 81 -9.35 2.86 -6.20
CA PRO A 81 -10.78 2.81 -5.87
C PRO A 81 -11.16 1.56 -5.07
N ALA A 82 -10.62 0.40 -5.45
CA ALA A 82 -10.94 -0.87 -4.78
C ALA A 82 -10.34 -0.94 -3.37
N VAL A 83 -9.11 -0.43 -3.19
CA VAL A 83 -8.46 -0.31 -1.87
C VAL A 83 -9.22 0.65 -0.97
N LEU A 84 -9.71 1.77 -1.50
CA LEU A 84 -10.57 2.70 -0.75
C LEU A 84 -11.88 2.02 -0.33
N GLY A 85 -12.57 1.34 -1.26
CA GLY A 85 -13.80 0.61 -0.97
C GLY A 85 -13.61 -0.46 0.10
N ALA A 86 -12.53 -1.23 0.02
CA ALA A 86 -12.16 -2.22 1.03
C ALA A 86 -11.90 -1.59 2.40
N ALA A 87 -11.18 -0.46 2.45
CA ALA A 87 -10.88 0.21 3.71
C ALA A 87 -12.13 0.78 4.39
N VAL A 88 -13.02 1.43 3.62
CA VAL A 88 -14.29 1.94 4.13
C VAL A 88 -15.17 0.79 4.65
N ARG A 89 -15.32 -0.26 3.83
CA ARG A 89 -16.13 -1.42 4.19
C ARG A 89 -15.59 -2.15 5.41
N ALA A 90 -14.30 -2.49 5.43
CA ALA A 90 -13.67 -3.16 6.57
C ALA A 90 -13.76 -2.32 7.85
N SER A 91 -13.59 -0.99 7.74
CA SER A 91 -13.71 -0.13 8.92
C SER A 91 -15.12 -0.12 9.50
N GLY A 92 -16.14 -0.05 8.63
CA GLY A 92 -17.54 -0.07 9.04
C GLY A 92 -18.01 -1.44 9.57
N GLU A 93 -17.69 -2.52 8.85
CA GLU A 93 -18.15 -3.87 9.18
C GLU A 93 -17.43 -4.48 10.40
N LEU A 94 -16.14 -4.18 10.58
CA LEU A 94 -15.31 -4.83 11.60
C LEU A 94 -15.08 -3.96 12.84
N GLY A 95 -15.49 -2.69 12.80
CA GLY A 95 -15.27 -1.73 13.89
C GLY A 95 -13.79 -1.38 14.14
N ILE A 96 -12.94 -1.53 13.13
CA ILE A 96 -11.50 -1.22 13.19
C ILE A 96 -11.16 -0.02 12.31
N ARG A 97 -9.95 0.51 12.43
CA ARG A 97 -9.47 1.59 11.56
C ARG A 97 -8.62 1.07 10.42
N VAL A 98 -9.15 1.05 9.21
CA VAL A 98 -8.42 0.72 7.99
C VAL A 98 -8.17 1.98 7.17
N VAL A 99 -6.90 2.28 6.90
CA VAL A 99 -6.49 3.46 6.13
C VAL A 99 -5.85 3.04 4.81
N PRO A 100 -6.39 3.43 3.66
CA PRO A 100 -5.73 3.23 2.38
C PRO A 100 -4.63 4.27 2.20
N ALA A 101 -3.45 3.87 1.72
CA ALA A 101 -2.36 4.79 1.43
C ALA A 101 -1.58 4.29 0.21
N CYS A 102 -1.12 5.17 -0.67
CA CYS A 102 -0.17 4.79 -1.69
C CYS A 102 1.23 5.28 -1.29
N TYR A 103 2.27 4.49 -1.54
CA TYR A 103 3.61 4.87 -1.09
C TYR A 103 4.08 6.20 -1.71
N TRP A 104 3.64 6.49 -2.93
CA TRP A 104 3.99 7.72 -3.63
C TRP A 104 3.31 8.96 -3.08
N ASP A 105 2.22 8.81 -2.31
CA ASP A 105 1.56 9.94 -1.64
C ASP A 105 2.48 10.56 -0.56
N PHE A 106 3.56 9.87 -0.17
CA PHE A 106 4.55 10.31 0.82
C PHE A 106 5.87 10.80 0.21
N ILE A 107 5.99 10.85 -1.12
CA ILE A 107 7.20 11.34 -1.79
C ILE A 107 7.11 12.87 -1.90
N PRO A 108 8.07 13.64 -1.35
CA PRO A 108 8.08 15.08 -1.52
C PRO A 108 8.16 15.48 -3.01
N PRO A 109 7.39 16.48 -3.47
CA PRO A 109 7.36 16.87 -4.88
C PRO A 109 8.75 17.17 -5.45
N GLU A 110 9.61 17.83 -4.68
CA GLU A 110 10.97 18.19 -5.09
C GLU A 110 11.89 16.97 -5.34
N GLN A 111 11.61 15.84 -4.68
CA GLN A 111 12.33 14.59 -4.89
C GLN A 111 11.72 13.81 -6.06
N GLY A 112 10.38 13.85 -6.20
CA GLY A 112 9.69 13.26 -7.34
C GLY A 112 10.15 13.84 -8.67
N ILE A 113 10.26 15.17 -8.77
CA ILE A 113 10.70 15.86 -9.99
C ILE A 113 12.12 15.44 -10.40
N LYS A 114 13.06 15.38 -9.44
CA LYS A 114 14.46 14.98 -9.71
C LYS A 114 14.59 13.54 -10.21
N VAL A 115 13.73 12.64 -9.71
CA VAL A 115 13.71 11.25 -10.17
C VAL A 115 13.12 11.17 -11.58
N LEU A 116 12.01 11.87 -11.83
CA LEU A 116 11.39 11.92 -13.15
C LEU A 116 12.33 12.47 -14.23
N GLU A 117 13.03 13.57 -13.94
CA GLU A 117 14.01 14.16 -14.87
C GLU A 117 15.17 13.22 -15.20
N LYS A 118 15.61 12.39 -14.24
CA LYS A 118 16.63 11.37 -14.46
C LYS A 118 16.11 10.17 -15.24
N SER A 119 14.87 9.76 -14.98
CA SER A 119 14.23 8.62 -15.65
C SER A 119 13.82 8.92 -17.09
N ILE A 120 13.45 10.16 -17.42
CA ILE A 120 13.10 10.57 -18.80
C ILE A 120 14.32 10.55 -19.74
N LYS A 121 15.54 10.68 -19.21
CA LYS A 121 16.78 10.61 -20.00
C LYS A 121 17.28 9.19 -20.29
N GLY A 122 16.67 8.16 -19.70
CA GLY A 122 17.01 6.76 -19.94
C GLY A 122 15.85 6.05 -20.63
N ALA A 123 16.05 5.60 -21.87
CA ALA A 123 15.11 4.78 -22.62
C ALA A 123 14.47 3.67 -21.74
N PHE A 124 13.16 3.74 -21.54
CA PHE A 124 12.35 2.66 -20.96
C PHE A 124 11.14 2.39 -21.86
N CYS A 125 11.39 2.36 -23.17
CA CYS A 125 10.49 1.76 -24.14
C CYS A 125 10.89 0.28 -24.26
N SER A 126 9.88 -0.59 -24.17
CA SER A 126 9.92 -2.05 -24.24
C SER A 126 10.13 -2.78 -22.90
N TRP A 127 9.04 -3.43 -22.45
CA TRP A 127 8.98 -4.50 -21.45
C TRP A 127 9.31 -4.12 -19.99
N GLY A 128 8.27 -3.83 -19.20
CA GLY A 128 8.27 -4.23 -17.78
C GLY A 128 8.38 -3.15 -16.69
N ALA A 129 8.17 -1.86 -16.96
CA ALA A 129 8.02 -0.87 -15.89
C ALA A 129 7.02 0.22 -16.29
N TRP A 130 5.86 0.24 -15.64
CA TRP A 130 4.89 1.34 -15.78
C TRP A 130 5.14 2.33 -14.65
N ILE A 131 5.77 3.46 -14.98
CA ILE A 131 5.87 4.63 -14.10
C ILE A 131 4.47 5.30 -14.07
N PRO A 132 3.87 5.61 -12.90
CA PRO A 132 2.61 6.34 -12.88
C PRO A 132 2.83 7.84 -13.15
N TRP A 133 2.08 8.37 -14.13
CA TRP A 133 2.04 9.78 -14.52
C TRP A 133 1.04 10.60 -13.68
N LEU A 134 1.32 11.89 -13.53
CA LEU A 134 0.70 12.86 -12.61
C LEU A 134 -0.31 13.81 -13.31
N SER A 135 -1.29 14.30 -12.54
CA SER A 135 -1.75 15.69 -12.65
C SER A 135 -2.21 16.21 -11.27
N TYR A 136 -1.86 17.46 -10.99
CA TYR A 136 -1.88 18.14 -9.69
C TYR A 136 -3.06 19.12 -9.58
N THR A 137 -3.68 19.25 -8.41
CA THR A 137 -4.15 20.56 -7.87
C THR A 137 -4.33 20.54 -6.34
N GLY A 138 -3.51 21.32 -5.62
CA GLY A 138 -3.87 21.95 -4.33
C GLY A 138 -3.25 21.35 -3.04
N PRO A 139 -2.77 22.16 -2.08
CA PRO A 139 -1.91 21.68 -1.00
C PRO A 139 -2.69 21.22 0.24
N TRP A 140 -2.28 20.11 0.85
CA TRP A 140 -2.78 19.67 2.16
C TRP A 140 -1.65 19.50 3.19
N ARG A 141 -1.90 20.05 4.38
CA ARG A 141 -0.94 20.22 5.49
C ARG A 141 -1.05 19.08 6.52
N GLY A 142 0.01 18.28 6.63
CA GLY A 142 0.70 18.00 7.90
C GLY A 142 0.14 16.94 8.87
N ILE A 143 1.11 16.19 9.45
CA ILE A 143 1.32 15.76 10.86
C ILE A 143 1.98 14.37 10.83
N ARG A 144 3.30 14.22 11.01
CA ARG A 144 4.17 14.31 12.22
C ARG A 144 3.81 13.38 13.39
N ASN A 145 4.58 12.28 13.46
CA ASN A 145 5.08 11.56 14.64
C ASN A 145 4.22 10.44 15.30
N LEU A 146 4.67 9.20 15.14
CA LEU A 146 4.31 8.04 15.98
C LEU A 146 5.53 7.14 16.32
N HIS A 147 6.63 7.71 16.84
CA HIS A 147 7.75 6.91 17.37
C HIS A 147 7.78 6.87 18.90
N ARG A 148 7.82 5.64 19.42
CA ARG A 148 8.41 5.10 20.67
C ARG A 148 8.07 3.58 20.69
N PRO A 149 8.46 2.74 21.65
CA PRO A 149 8.19 1.30 21.61
C PRO A 149 7.21 0.86 22.74
N CYS A 150 6.74 -0.39 22.70
CA CYS A 150 5.89 -1.03 23.73
C CYS A 150 6.76 -1.93 24.65
N PRO A 151 6.61 -1.92 25.99
CA PRO A 151 7.38 -2.78 26.88
C PRO A 151 6.64 -4.10 27.18
N VAL A 152 7.31 -5.24 27.07
CA VAL A 152 6.78 -6.56 27.45
C VAL A 152 7.36 -7.00 28.80
N SER A 153 6.48 -7.40 29.71
CA SER A 153 6.74 -7.85 31.08
C SER A 153 7.22 -9.31 31.15
N ARG A 154 8.07 -9.59 32.15
CA ARG A 154 8.51 -10.92 32.59
C ARG A 154 7.35 -11.70 33.23
N THR A 155 7.16 -12.96 32.87
CA THR A 155 6.37 -13.92 33.67
C THR A 155 7.29 -14.91 34.36
N ARG A 156 7.07 -15.05 35.68
CA ARG A 156 7.64 -16.08 36.55
C ARG A 156 6.96 -17.43 36.25
N SER A 157 7.77 -18.49 36.25
CA SER A 157 7.40 -19.85 36.63
C SER A 157 8.66 -20.54 37.13
#